data_AF-A0A386WIZ1-F1
#
_entry.id   AF-A0A386WIZ1-F1
#
_cell.length_a   1.000
_cell.length_b   1.000
_cell.length_c   1.000
_cell.angle_alpha   90.00
_cell.angle_beta   90.00
_cell.angle_gamma   90.00
#
_symmetry.space_group_name_H-M   'P 1'
#
loop_
_entity.id
_entity.type
_entity.pdbx_description
1 polymer ?
#
loop_
_entity_poly.entity_id
_entity_poly.type
_entity_poly.pdbx_seq_one_letter_code
_entity_poly.pdbx_strand_id
1 'polypeptide(L)'
;MTLVEGPYGPVFRHEDGRSLHPEHEPETDIHKALKERKARTWRSVGGEVKLEVWRPRARRRPDVVAVGPVLTVAGEVQHSKVAPGDIRARQKALHKAGDRVVWTTDRSADDIAFLHPVPHLSVPALSDYHLYLTEPRLEIGAGAITFEAQRCGWADLWTGTNRCPVTRKAVPCGRMHLYPTFNPRSYSREKAATTAVFPCGPRPHLDHLLEGILHGSWLPYRHRDRVTWIPATSHMEVAAERGGTLELAEGGSAPRRDRTNERACERRYGTAVVQGDAPEAENWSPCCGEKPPGRAGQPLVPACKLCRNSPTYYRRDELYREAAQA
;
A
#
# COMPACT_ATOMS: atom_id res chain seq x y z
N MET A 1 35.76 -14.87 -12.29
CA MET A 1 35.41 -13.76 -13.22
C MET A 1 36.70 -13.17 -13.73
N THR A 2 36.87 -13.08 -15.05
CA THR A 2 38.11 -12.61 -15.67
C THR A 2 37.82 -11.44 -16.60
N LEU A 3 38.66 -10.41 -16.52
CA LEU A 3 38.68 -9.29 -17.46
C LEU A 3 39.35 -9.78 -18.75
N VAL A 4 38.67 -9.68 -19.88
CA VAL A 4 39.17 -10.15 -21.18
C VAL A 4 39.04 -9.03 -22.20
N GLU A 5 40.06 -8.81 -23.03
CA GLU A 5 39.96 -7.85 -24.13
C GLU A 5 39.05 -8.38 -25.24
N GLY A 6 37.99 -7.63 -25.53
CA GLY A 6 37.11 -7.86 -26.68
C GLY A 6 37.39 -6.89 -27.82
N PRO A 7 36.80 -7.12 -29.00
CA PRO A 7 37.00 -6.28 -30.20
C PRO A 7 36.51 -4.83 -30.05
N TYR A 8 35.83 -4.50 -28.95
CA TYR A 8 35.34 -3.16 -28.61
C TYR A 8 35.82 -2.67 -27.23
N GLY A 9 36.84 -3.32 -26.65
CA GLY A 9 37.39 -2.99 -25.32
C GLY A 9 37.23 -4.12 -24.29
N PRO A 10 37.72 -3.91 -23.06
CA PRO A 10 37.72 -4.94 -22.02
C PRO A 10 36.30 -5.25 -21.52
N VAL A 11 35.97 -6.54 -21.48
CA VAL A 11 34.68 -7.08 -21.02
C VAL A 11 34.89 -8.15 -19.97
N PHE A 12 34.00 -8.17 -18.96
CA PHE A 12 34.00 -9.21 -17.93
C PHE A 12 33.32 -10.48 -18.46
N ARG A 13 34.00 -11.63 -18.38
CA ARG A 13 33.43 -12.96 -18.68
C ARG A 13 33.37 -13.83 -17.44
N HIS A 14 32.28 -14.59 -17.33
CA HIS A 14 32.18 -15.75 -16.44
C HIS A 14 32.99 -16.93 -17.02
N GLU A 15 33.60 -17.73 -16.16
CA GLU A 15 34.52 -18.83 -16.51
C GLU A 15 33.85 -19.98 -17.29
N ASP A 16 32.53 -19.99 -17.33
CA ASP A 16 31.69 -21.09 -17.79
C ASP A 16 30.97 -20.83 -19.13
N GLY A 17 31.36 -19.77 -19.87
CA GLY A 17 31.22 -19.70 -21.33
C GLY A 17 29.79 -19.72 -21.92
N ARG A 18 28.73 -19.57 -21.13
CA ARG A 18 27.34 -19.62 -21.62
C ARG A 18 26.78 -18.24 -21.95
N SER A 19 26.60 -18.03 -23.26
CA SER A 19 25.80 -17.05 -24.03
C SER A 19 25.18 -15.82 -23.35
N LEU A 20 25.30 -14.68 -24.04
CA LEU A 20 24.53 -13.44 -23.88
C LEU A 20 23.01 -13.69 -23.99
N HIS A 21 22.36 -13.99 -22.86
CA HIS A 21 20.92 -13.84 -22.70
C HIS A 21 20.54 -12.36 -22.84
N PRO A 22 19.39 -11.99 -23.45
CA PRO A 22 18.92 -10.60 -23.53
C PRO A 22 18.55 -9.97 -22.17
N GLU A 23 18.73 -10.70 -21.06
CA GLU A 23 18.61 -10.21 -19.68
C GLU A 23 19.91 -9.55 -19.16
N HIS A 24 20.94 -9.42 -20.01
CA HIS A 24 22.27 -8.91 -19.63
C HIS A 24 22.49 -7.45 -20.04
N GLU A 25 21.52 -6.58 -19.76
CA GLU A 25 21.90 -5.18 -19.54
C GLU A 25 22.83 -5.14 -18.32
N PRO A 26 23.95 -4.40 -18.35
CA PRO A 26 24.84 -4.31 -17.20
C PRO A 26 24.05 -3.78 -16.00
N GLU A 27 23.96 -4.61 -14.97
CA GLU A 27 23.24 -4.28 -13.73
C GLU A 27 23.85 -3.00 -13.13
N THR A 28 23.01 -2.01 -12.87
CA THR A 28 23.43 -0.72 -12.32
C THR A 28 23.95 -0.89 -10.89
N ASP A 29 24.85 -0.02 -10.46
CA ASP A 29 25.37 -0.08 -9.09
C ASP A 29 24.29 0.18 -8.04
N ILE A 30 23.24 0.92 -8.40
CA ILE A 30 22.02 1.08 -7.59
C ILE A 30 21.32 -0.26 -7.38
N HIS A 31 21.12 -1.05 -8.44
CA HIS A 31 20.48 -2.36 -8.35
C HIS A 31 21.29 -3.29 -7.44
N LYS A 32 22.61 -3.33 -7.62
CA LYS A 32 23.52 -4.12 -6.76
C LYS A 32 23.47 -3.66 -5.30
N ALA A 33 23.46 -2.35 -5.06
CA ALA A 33 23.44 -1.80 -3.70
C ALA A 33 22.13 -2.14 -2.96
N LEU A 34 20.99 -2.04 -3.63
CA LEU A 34 19.70 -2.43 -3.05
C LEU A 34 19.59 -3.94 -2.84
N LYS A 35 20.11 -4.75 -3.77
CA LYS A 35 20.23 -6.21 -3.64
C LYS A 35 21.06 -6.57 -2.41
N GLU A 36 22.23 -5.96 -2.25
CA GLU A 36 23.11 -6.18 -1.11
C GLU A 36 22.51 -5.69 0.21
N ARG A 37 21.86 -4.51 0.26
CA ARG A 37 21.15 -4.05 1.47
C ARG A 37 20.07 -5.04 1.88
N LYS A 38 19.23 -5.48 0.95
CA LYS A 38 18.17 -6.45 1.21
C LYS A 38 18.75 -7.76 1.76
N ALA A 39 19.84 -8.24 1.18
CA ALA A 39 20.55 -9.43 1.65
C ALA A 39 21.14 -9.25 3.06
N ARG A 40 21.80 -8.13 3.35
CA ARG A 40 22.33 -7.82 4.68
C ARG A 40 21.24 -7.76 5.74
N THR A 41 20.14 -7.06 5.45
CA THR A 41 19.01 -6.94 6.36
C THR A 41 18.42 -8.31 6.69
N TRP A 42 18.19 -9.17 5.71
CA TRP A 42 17.66 -10.49 5.98
C TRP A 42 18.63 -11.41 6.72
N ARG A 43 19.94 -11.32 6.44
CA ARG A 43 20.96 -12.04 7.22
C ARG A 43 20.99 -11.57 8.67
N SER A 44 20.91 -10.26 8.92
CA SER A 44 21.00 -9.70 10.27
C SER A 44 19.83 -10.09 11.17
N VAL A 45 18.69 -10.45 10.59
CA VAL A 45 17.50 -10.92 11.32
C VAL A 45 17.31 -12.45 11.27
N GLY A 46 18.39 -13.18 10.94
CA GLY A 46 18.46 -14.65 11.03
C GLY A 46 17.99 -15.42 9.79
N GLY A 47 17.79 -14.76 8.66
CA GLY A 47 17.43 -15.42 7.40
C GLY A 47 18.62 -16.11 6.72
N GLU A 48 18.42 -17.32 6.18
CA GLU A 48 19.38 -17.93 5.27
C GLU A 48 19.24 -17.28 3.88
N VAL A 49 20.23 -16.48 3.49
CA VAL A 49 20.16 -15.66 2.27
C VAL A 49 21.01 -16.23 1.15
N LYS A 50 20.40 -16.36 -0.03
CA LYS A 50 21.09 -16.71 -1.29
C LYS A 50 20.81 -15.65 -2.35
N LEU A 51 21.86 -15.22 -3.04
CA LEU A 51 21.78 -14.25 -4.13
C LEU A 51 21.64 -14.99 -5.46
N GLU A 52 20.76 -14.49 -6.33
CA GLU A 52 20.64 -14.93 -7.72
C GLU A 52 20.51 -16.45 -7.91
N VAL A 53 19.80 -17.12 -7.00
CA VAL A 53 19.61 -18.58 -7.09
C VAL A 53 18.44 -18.90 -8.01
N TRP A 54 18.68 -19.81 -8.94
CA TRP A 54 17.64 -20.37 -9.78
C TRP A 54 16.60 -21.11 -8.94
N ARG A 55 15.32 -20.73 -9.07
CA ARG A 55 14.16 -21.38 -8.44
C ARG A 55 13.52 -22.33 -9.47
N PRO A 56 13.76 -23.66 -9.40
CA PRO A 56 13.30 -24.58 -10.45
C PRO A 56 11.78 -24.58 -10.62
N ARG A 57 11.03 -24.51 -9.52
CA ARG A 57 9.56 -24.47 -9.52
C ARG A 57 8.99 -23.20 -10.16
N ALA A 58 9.68 -22.06 -9.99
CA ALA A 58 9.28 -20.80 -10.61
C ALA A 58 9.82 -20.65 -12.04
N ARG A 59 10.89 -21.37 -12.39
CA ARG A 59 11.71 -21.14 -13.59
C ARG A 59 12.17 -19.68 -13.69
N ARG A 60 12.60 -19.13 -12.56
CA ARG A 60 13.02 -17.74 -12.38
C ARG A 60 14.22 -17.68 -11.44
N ARG A 61 14.97 -16.59 -11.54
CA ARG A 61 16.11 -16.27 -10.67
C ARG A 61 15.84 -14.94 -9.96
N PRO A 62 15.29 -14.95 -8.74
CA PRO A 62 15.14 -13.74 -7.93
C PRO A 62 16.50 -13.11 -7.63
N ASP A 63 16.53 -11.79 -7.43
CA ASP A 63 17.74 -11.08 -7.02
C ASP A 63 18.28 -11.59 -5.68
N VAL A 64 17.37 -11.76 -4.72
CA VAL A 64 17.68 -12.22 -3.37
C VAL A 64 16.61 -13.21 -2.94
N VAL A 65 17.01 -14.31 -2.32
CA VAL A 65 16.09 -15.23 -1.64
C VAL A 65 16.50 -15.33 -0.19
N ALA A 66 15.58 -15.11 0.73
CA ALA A 66 15.77 -15.34 2.16
C ALA A 66 14.82 -16.42 2.65
N VAL A 67 15.35 -17.43 3.33
CA VAL A 67 14.57 -18.43 4.05
C VAL A 67 14.51 -18.01 5.51
N GLY A 68 13.34 -17.58 5.96
CA GLY A 68 13.04 -17.29 7.35
C GLY A 68 12.44 -18.50 8.07
N PRO A 69 12.07 -18.36 9.35
CA PRO A 69 11.51 -19.46 10.15
C PRO A 69 10.16 -19.96 9.63
N VAL A 70 9.36 -19.07 9.03
CA VAL A 70 7.98 -19.36 8.60
C VAL A 70 7.82 -19.23 7.08
N LEU A 71 8.60 -18.36 6.44
CA LEU A 71 8.38 -17.95 5.05
C LEU A 71 9.70 -18.00 4.27
N THR A 72 9.61 -18.36 2.99
CA THR A 72 10.64 -17.99 2.01
C THR A 72 10.23 -16.70 1.33
N VAL A 73 11.12 -15.73 1.30
CA VAL A 73 10.88 -14.43 0.67
C VAL A 73 11.81 -14.26 -0.53
N ALA A 74 11.21 -13.99 -1.69
CA ALA A 74 11.92 -13.58 -2.89
C ALA A 74 11.95 -12.04 -2.97
N GLY A 75 13.14 -11.48 -2.96
CA GLY A 75 13.41 -10.08 -3.18
C GLY A 75 13.68 -9.80 -4.64
N GLU A 76 12.94 -8.86 -5.22
CA GLU A 76 13.21 -8.31 -6.54
C GLU A 76 13.55 -6.83 -6.40
N VAL A 77 14.50 -6.35 -7.20
CA VAL A 77 14.87 -4.93 -7.32
C VAL A 77 14.53 -4.48 -8.73
N GLN A 78 13.84 -3.34 -8.84
CA GLN A 78 13.38 -2.82 -10.12
C GLN A 78 13.66 -1.33 -10.23
N HIS A 79 14.73 -0.99 -10.94
CA HIS A 79 15.13 0.40 -11.18
C HIS A 79 14.48 0.99 -12.44
N SER A 80 14.36 0.20 -13.51
CA SER A 80 13.77 0.63 -14.79
C SER A 80 12.27 0.37 -14.87
N LYS A 81 11.58 1.04 -15.80
CA LYS A 81 10.18 0.73 -16.10
C LYS A 81 10.11 -0.56 -16.90
N VAL A 82 9.23 -1.46 -16.46
CA VAL A 82 8.92 -2.71 -17.13
C VAL A 82 7.40 -2.78 -17.33
N ALA A 83 6.95 -3.50 -18.36
CA ALA A 83 5.52 -3.65 -18.58
C ALA A 83 4.87 -4.31 -17.34
N PRO A 84 3.73 -3.79 -16.85
CA PRO A 84 3.06 -4.38 -15.67
C PRO A 84 2.69 -5.86 -15.84
N GLY A 85 2.55 -6.32 -17.09
CA GLY A 85 2.33 -7.73 -17.42
C GLY A 85 3.48 -8.64 -17.01
N ASP A 86 4.72 -8.20 -17.24
CA ASP A 86 5.93 -8.98 -16.94
C ASP A 86 6.16 -9.06 -15.43
N ILE A 87 5.96 -7.94 -14.72
CA ILE A 87 6.00 -7.87 -13.26
C ILE A 87 4.98 -8.86 -12.66
N ARG A 88 3.73 -8.86 -13.13
CA ARG A 88 2.70 -9.78 -12.66
C ARG A 88 3.02 -11.25 -12.99
N ALA A 89 3.54 -11.52 -14.19
CA ALA A 89 3.92 -12.87 -14.58
C ALA A 89 5.03 -13.41 -13.67
N ARG A 90 6.04 -12.58 -13.37
CA ARG A 90 7.15 -12.91 -12.47
C ARG A 90 6.67 -13.09 -11.02
N GLN A 91 5.87 -12.17 -10.51
CA GLN A 91 5.20 -12.28 -9.21
C GLN A 91 4.47 -13.62 -9.07
N LYS A 92 3.61 -13.95 -10.05
CA LYS A 92 2.79 -15.17 -10.02
C LYS A 92 3.65 -16.43 -10.06
N ALA A 93 4.73 -16.43 -10.84
CA ALA A 93 5.63 -17.58 -10.94
C ALA A 93 6.33 -17.87 -9.61
N LEU A 94 6.82 -16.84 -8.93
CA LEU A 94 7.49 -16.96 -7.63
C LEU A 94 6.51 -17.31 -6.51
N HIS A 95 5.35 -16.66 -6.47
CA HIS A 95 4.30 -17.01 -5.52
C HIS A 95 3.85 -18.47 -5.66
N LYS A 96 3.66 -18.96 -6.89
CA LYS A 96 3.33 -20.38 -7.15
C LYS A 96 4.43 -21.33 -6.68
N ALA A 97 5.69 -20.87 -6.60
CA ALA A 97 6.80 -21.65 -6.05
C ALA A 97 6.86 -21.67 -4.52
N GLY A 98 5.95 -20.96 -3.84
CA GLY A 98 5.89 -20.84 -2.38
C GLY A 98 6.63 -19.62 -1.82
N ASP A 99 7.08 -18.70 -2.68
CA ASP A 99 7.82 -17.52 -2.26
C ASP A 99 6.88 -16.33 -2.02
N ARG A 100 7.00 -15.65 -0.89
CA ARG A 100 6.47 -14.29 -0.73
C ARG A 100 7.37 -13.32 -1.46
N VAL A 101 6.83 -12.54 -2.39
CA VAL A 101 7.64 -11.66 -3.23
C VAL A 101 7.56 -10.23 -2.71
N VAL A 102 8.71 -9.56 -2.61
CA VAL A 102 8.81 -8.13 -2.33
C VAL A 102 9.64 -7.42 -3.40
N TRP A 103 8.98 -6.54 -4.13
CA TRP A 103 9.61 -5.65 -5.11
C TRP A 103 10.13 -4.40 -4.42
N THR A 104 11.35 -3.99 -4.73
CA THR A 104 11.96 -2.76 -4.21
C THR A 104 12.40 -1.87 -5.37
N THR A 105 12.15 -0.57 -5.27
CA THR A 105 12.50 0.41 -6.31
C THR A 105 12.93 1.71 -5.66
N ASP A 106 13.87 2.41 -6.27
CA ASP A 106 14.27 3.78 -5.94
C ASP A 106 13.50 4.83 -6.76
N ARG A 107 12.54 4.40 -7.60
CA ARG A 107 11.68 5.32 -8.35
C ARG A 107 10.70 6.03 -7.41
N SER A 108 10.39 7.29 -7.73
CA SER A 108 9.47 8.12 -6.96
C SER A 108 8.04 7.57 -6.98
N ALA A 109 7.23 7.94 -5.98
CA ALA A 109 5.86 7.46 -5.83
C ALA A 109 4.95 7.74 -7.05
N ASP A 110 5.22 8.83 -7.78
CA ASP A 110 4.47 9.17 -9.00
C ASP A 110 4.86 8.28 -10.20
N ASP A 111 5.96 7.53 -10.11
CA ASP A 111 6.55 6.76 -11.21
C ASP A 111 6.59 5.24 -10.98
N ILE A 112 5.91 4.76 -9.94
CA ILE A 112 5.83 3.33 -9.58
C ILE A 112 4.48 2.68 -9.92
N ALA A 113 3.65 3.33 -10.74
CA ALA A 113 2.33 2.82 -11.08
C ALA A 113 2.35 1.40 -11.69
N PHE A 114 3.44 1.04 -12.36
CA PHE A 114 3.64 -0.30 -12.93
C PHE A 114 3.84 -1.40 -11.87
N LEU A 115 4.22 -1.03 -10.65
CA LEU A 115 4.36 -1.92 -9.50
C LEU A 115 3.11 -1.97 -8.61
N HIS A 116 2.15 -1.04 -8.76
CA HIS A 116 0.89 -1.07 -7.99
C HIS A 116 0.20 -2.45 -7.96
N PRO A 117 0.20 -3.27 -9.03
CA PRO A 117 -0.45 -4.58 -9.00
C PRO A 117 0.23 -5.64 -8.12
N VAL A 118 1.40 -5.38 -7.55
CA VAL A 118 2.21 -6.35 -6.79
C VAL A 118 2.72 -5.75 -5.47
N PRO A 119 3.10 -6.57 -4.48
CA PRO A 119 3.69 -6.07 -3.23
C PRO A 119 5.04 -5.38 -3.47
N HIS A 120 5.09 -4.07 -3.26
CA HIS A 120 6.28 -3.25 -3.55
C HIS A 120 6.63 -2.30 -2.42
N LEU A 121 7.88 -1.84 -2.41
CA LEU A 121 8.42 -0.82 -1.53
C LEU A 121 9.23 0.17 -2.37
N SER A 122 8.84 1.44 -2.34
CA SER A 122 9.59 2.54 -2.96
C SER A 122 10.44 3.22 -1.90
N VAL A 123 11.71 3.42 -2.21
CA VAL A 123 12.67 4.20 -1.42
C VAL A 123 13.09 5.43 -2.21
N PRO A 124 13.64 6.48 -1.57
CA PRO A 124 14.17 7.64 -2.27
C PRO A 124 15.27 7.27 -3.27
N ALA A 125 15.27 7.96 -4.41
CA ALA A 125 16.42 8.02 -5.30
C ALA A 125 17.53 8.82 -4.59
N LEU A 126 18.70 8.20 -4.44
CA LEU A 126 19.88 8.82 -3.83
C LEU A 126 20.87 9.21 -4.92
N SER A 127 21.62 10.28 -4.68
CA SER A 127 22.62 10.79 -5.64
C SER A 127 23.85 9.90 -5.76
N ASP A 128 24.12 9.06 -4.77
CA ASP A 128 25.23 8.11 -4.71
C ASP A 128 24.71 6.76 -4.24
N TYR A 129 25.06 5.69 -4.95
CA TYR A 129 24.60 4.34 -4.64
C TYR A 129 25.17 3.81 -3.31
N HIS A 130 26.33 4.30 -2.87
CA HIS A 130 26.92 3.90 -1.58
C HIS A 130 26.02 4.27 -0.40
N LEU A 131 25.22 5.34 -0.54
CA LEU A 131 24.27 5.76 0.49
C LEU A 131 23.18 4.70 0.72
N TYR A 132 22.84 3.89 -0.28
CA TYR A 132 21.94 2.75 -0.04
C TYR A 132 22.55 1.75 0.94
N LEU A 133 23.87 1.62 1.05
CA LEU A 133 24.54 0.68 1.94
C LEU A 133 24.85 1.27 3.32
N THR A 134 25.00 2.59 3.42
CA THR A 134 25.45 3.27 4.65
C THR A 134 24.34 4.01 5.38
N GLU A 135 23.27 4.42 4.69
CA GLU A 135 22.17 5.16 5.32
C GLU A 135 21.47 4.30 6.36
N PRO A 136 21.53 4.65 7.66
CA PRO A 136 20.97 3.83 8.74
C PRO A 136 19.47 3.63 8.60
N ARG A 137 18.75 4.60 8.01
CA ARG A 137 17.30 4.54 7.85
C ARG A 137 16.87 5.03 6.48
N LEU A 138 16.75 4.09 5.54
CA LEU A 138 16.17 4.38 4.24
C LEU A 138 14.64 4.41 4.33
N GLU A 139 14.07 5.60 4.42
CA GLU A 139 12.64 5.80 4.56
C GLU A 139 11.86 5.25 3.36
N ILE A 140 10.63 4.81 3.59
CA ILE A 140 9.74 4.33 2.54
C ILE A 140 8.94 5.49 1.97
N GLY A 141 9.09 5.73 0.66
CA GLY A 141 8.31 6.72 -0.08
C GLY A 141 6.90 6.23 -0.45
N ALA A 142 6.74 4.93 -0.71
CA ALA A 142 5.44 4.31 -1.00
C ALA A 142 5.46 2.78 -0.84
N GLY A 143 4.28 2.17 -0.81
CA GLY A 143 4.11 0.72 -0.80
C GLY A 143 3.77 0.11 0.56
N ALA A 144 3.78 0.89 1.64
CA ALA A 144 3.36 0.48 2.99
C ALA A 144 2.37 1.46 3.60
N ILE A 145 1.37 0.94 4.33
CA ILE A 145 0.29 1.72 4.95
C ILE A 145 0.02 1.22 6.37
N THR A 146 -0.28 2.14 7.27
CA THR A 146 -0.75 1.89 8.64
C THR A 146 -2.23 2.26 8.79
N PHE A 147 -2.83 1.94 9.93
CA PHE A 147 -4.26 2.15 10.17
C PHE A 147 -4.49 2.89 11.48
N GLU A 148 -5.60 3.60 11.53
CA GLU A 148 -6.14 4.18 12.75
C GLU A 148 -7.62 3.79 12.89
N ALA A 149 -8.01 3.42 14.11
CA ALA A 149 -9.40 3.15 14.43
C ALA A 149 -10.16 4.48 14.55
N GLN A 150 -11.16 4.69 13.70
CA GLN A 150 -12.01 5.88 13.73
C GLN A 150 -13.48 5.50 13.69
N ARG A 151 -14.35 6.35 14.26
CA ARG A 151 -15.81 6.19 14.08
C ARG A 151 -16.16 6.28 12.60
N CYS A 152 -17.17 5.55 12.15
CA CYS A 152 -17.61 5.61 10.77
C CYS A 152 -17.98 7.03 10.33
N GLY A 153 -17.64 7.39 9.10
CA GLY A 153 -17.96 8.69 8.49
C GLY A 153 -16.73 9.53 8.11
N TRP A 154 -15.53 9.03 8.41
CA TRP A 154 -14.28 9.65 7.97
C TRP A 154 -14.02 9.39 6.49
N ALA A 155 -13.27 10.31 5.88
CA ALA A 155 -12.78 10.18 4.52
C ALA A 155 -11.75 9.07 4.44
N ASP A 156 -12.05 8.03 3.68
CA ASP A 156 -11.16 6.92 3.45
C ASP A 156 -10.14 7.29 2.37
N LEU A 157 -8.86 7.38 2.76
CA LEU A 157 -7.73 7.70 1.89
C LEU A 157 -7.69 6.84 0.61
N TRP A 158 -8.04 5.54 0.70
CA TRP A 158 -7.98 4.66 -0.46
C TRP A 158 -9.09 4.90 -1.48
N THR A 159 -10.24 5.39 -1.02
CA THR A 159 -11.40 5.61 -1.91
C THR A 159 -11.63 7.08 -2.22
N GLY A 160 -11.10 7.99 -1.41
CA GLY A 160 -11.42 9.41 -1.42
C GLY A 160 -12.85 9.71 -0.99
N THR A 161 -13.55 8.76 -0.35
CA THR A 161 -14.97 8.90 0.00
C THR A 161 -15.21 8.76 1.50
N ASN A 162 -16.30 9.36 1.99
CA ASN A 162 -16.75 9.21 3.39
C ASN A 162 -17.73 8.05 3.56
N ARG A 163 -17.80 7.13 2.58
CA ARG A 163 -18.71 5.98 2.65
C ARG A 163 -18.22 5.00 3.70
N CYS A 164 -19.14 4.36 4.40
CA CYS A 164 -18.80 3.29 5.34
C CYS A 164 -18.02 2.18 4.61
N PRO A 165 -16.87 1.74 5.12
CA PRO A 165 -16.05 0.72 4.47
C PRO A 165 -16.76 -0.64 4.37
N VAL A 166 -17.64 -0.95 5.32
CA VAL A 166 -18.43 -2.18 5.37
C VAL A 166 -19.68 -2.07 4.50
N THR A 167 -20.57 -1.11 4.78
CA THR A 167 -21.89 -1.03 4.11
C THR A 167 -21.83 -0.34 2.75
N ARG A 168 -20.74 0.37 2.44
CA ARG A 168 -20.55 1.22 1.24
C ARG A 168 -21.58 2.35 1.06
N LYS A 169 -22.42 2.58 2.07
CA LYS A 169 -23.41 3.68 2.11
C LYS A 169 -22.75 4.99 2.53
N ALA A 170 -23.31 6.11 2.10
CA ALA A 170 -22.87 7.44 2.53
C ALA A 170 -23.25 7.73 3.99
N VAL A 171 -24.32 7.10 4.48
CA VAL A 171 -24.74 7.18 5.88
C VAL A 171 -23.76 6.38 6.75
N PRO A 172 -23.14 6.99 7.78
CA PRO A 172 -22.27 6.27 8.71
C PRO A 172 -23.00 5.18 9.48
N CYS A 173 -22.33 4.04 9.73
CA CYS A 173 -22.93 2.94 10.52
C CYS A 173 -22.77 3.10 12.05
N GLY A 174 -22.08 4.15 12.50
CA GLY A 174 -21.84 4.45 13.93
C GLY A 174 -20.74 3.61 14.61
N ARG A 175 -20.25 2.53 13.99
CA ARG A 175 -19.19 1.65 14.53
C ARG A 175 -17.78 2.24 14.32
N MET A 176 -16.79 1.68 15.01
CA MET A 176 -15.38 1.92 14.72
C MET A 176 -14.94 1.11 13.50
N HIS A 177 -14.08 1.69 12.67
CA HIS A 177 -13.44 1.04 11.52
C HIS A 177 -11.96 1.38 11.46
N LEU A 178 -11.16 0.51 10.85
CA LEU A 178 -9.78 0.84 10.51
C LEU A 178 -9.74 1.66 9.21
N TYR A 179 -9.28 2.90 9.33
CA TYR A 179 -9.04 3.76 8.19
C TYR A 179 -7.55 3.75 7.85
N PRO A 180 -7.19 3.55 6.56
CA PRO A 180 -5.81 3.66 6.13
C PRO A 180 -5.33 5.08 6.40
N THR A 181 -4.24 5.19 7.14
CA THR A 181 -3.64 6.47 7.47
C THR A 181 -2.14 6.43 7.23
N PHE A 182 -1.63 7.56 6.72
CA PHE A 182 -0.21 7.86 6.80
C PHE A 182 0.13 8.55 8.13
N ASN A 183 -0.87 8.98 8.90
CA ASN A 183 -0.73 9.86 10.05
C ASN A 183 -1.66 9.48 11.21
N PRO A 184 -1.15 9.00 12.34
CA PRO A 184 -2.01 8.74 13.50
C PRO A 184 -2.61 10.00 14.15
N ARG A 185 -2.22 11.24 13.77
CA ARG A 185 -2.59 12.48 14.48
C ARG A 185 -2.78 13.79 13.66
N SER A 186 -3.02 13.79 12.36
CA SER A 186 -3.33 15.05 11.63
C SER A 186 -4.06 14.83 10.30
N TYR A 187 -5.34 15.20 10.27
CA TYR A 187 -6.08 15.43 9.03
C TYR A 187 -6.04 16.94 8.71
N SER A 188 -5.27 17.32 7.68
CA SER A 188 -5.45 18.60 6.99
C SER A 188 -6.07 18.30 5.62
N ARG A 189 -7.21 18.93 5.32
CA ARG A 189 -7.96 18.77 4.06
C ARG A 189 -7.27 19.39 2.84
N GLU A 190 -6.18 20.13 3.02
CA GLU A 190 -5.64 21.01 1.96
C GLU A 190 -4.52 20.40 1.11
N LYS A 191 -4.06 19.17 1.38
CA LYS A 191 -3.06 18.50 0.53
C LYS A 191 -3.52 17.14 0.04
N ALA A 192 -4.44 17.17 -0.91
CA ALA A 192 -4.62 16.09 -1.88
C ALA A 192 -3.44 16.13 -2.87
N ALA A 193 -2.29 15.60 -2.46
CA ALA A 193 -1.18 15.32 -3.36
C ALA A 193 -0.62 13.95 -3.00
N THR A 194 -0.19 13.23 -4.03
CA THR A 194 0.29 11.85 -4.10
C THR A 194 1.57 11.53 -3.30
N THR A 195 1.79 12.20 -2.18
CA THR A 195 3.02 12.08 -1.39
C THR A 195 2.72 11.65 0.04
N ALA A 196 3.38 10.58 0.46
CA ALA A 196 3.37 10.06 1.80
C ALA A 196 3.85 11.13 2.78
N VAL A 197 2.95 11.65 3.60
CA VAL A 197 3.30 12.47 4.76
C VAL A 197 2.92 11.66 5.99
N PHE A 198 3.94 11.09 6.65
CA PHE A 198 3.85 10.46 7.97
C PHE A 198 4.20 11.46 9.08
N PRO A 199 3.26 11.80 9.98
CA PRO A 199 3.51 12.64 11.16
C PRO A 199 3.46 11.88 12.49
N CYS A 200 4.38 12.29 13.37
CA CYS A 200 4.48 11.96 14.79
C CYS A 200 4.69 10.47 15.12
N GLY A 201 5.73 9.87 14.54
CA GLY A 201 6.26 8.54 14.88
C GLY A 201 7.45 8.19 13.96
N PRO A 202 8.30 7.21 14.32
CA PRO A 202 9.36 6.76 13.43
C PRO A 202 8.75 6.25 12.11
N ARG A 203 9.13 6.87 10.99
CA ARG A 203 8.73 6.39 9.66
C ARG A 203 9.17 4.94 9.48
N PRO A 204 8.31 4.06 8.91
CA PRO A 204 8.77 2.76 8.49
C PRO A 204 9.90 2.97 7.48
N HIS A 205 11.03 2.31 7.74
CA HIS A 205 12.17 2.30 6.85
C HIS A 205 12.30 0.91 6.23
N LEU A 206 13.05 0.83 5.12
CA LEU A 206 13.20 -0.39 4.33
C LEU A 206 13.54 -1.60 5.20
N ASP A 207 14.55 -1.46 6.08
CA ASP A 207 15.05 -2.61 6.82
C ASP A 207 14.02 -3.18 7.80
N HIS A 208 13.26 -2.30 8.49
CA HIS A 208 12.17 -2.70 9.38
C HIS A 208 11.05 -3.44 8.63
N LEU A 209 10.70 -2.98 7.43
CA LEU A 209 9.70 -3.69 6.62
C LEU A 209 10.24 -5.02 6.10
N LEU A 210 11.49 -5.07 5.64
CA LEU A 210 12.08 -6.32 5.15
C LEU A 210 12.17 -7.39 6.24
N GLU A 211 12.55 -7.00 7.46
CA GLU A 211 12.50 -7.84 8.65
C GLU A 211 11.07 -8.35 8.88
N GLY A 212 10.12 -7.44 8.99
CA GLY A 212 8.75 -7.80 9.28
C GLY A 212 8.06 -8.62 8.19
N ILE A 213 8.45 -8.45 6.93
CA ILE A 213 7.98 -9.28 5.81
C ILE A 213 8.52 -10.72 5.96
N LEU A 214 9.78 -10.88 6.33
CA LEU A 214 10.41 -12.19 6.53
C LEU A 214 9.80 -12.94 7.73
N HIS A 215 9.45 -12.22 8.80
CA HIS A 215 8.80 -12.80 9.98
C HIS A 215 7.27 -12.84 9.90
N GLY A 216 6.68 -12.30 8.82
CA GLY A 216 5.23 -12.32 8.61
C GLY A 216 4.44 -11.30 9.45
N SER A 217 5.09 -10.34 10.10
CA SER A 217 4.43 -9.22 10.80
C SER A 217 3.93 -8.12 9.86
N TRP A 218 4.36 -8.16 8.60
CA TRP A 218 3.80 -7.36 7.50
C TRP A 218 3.27 -8.25 6.39
N LEU A 219 2.03 -8.01 5.99
CA LEU A 219 1.31 -8.79 4.99
C LEU A 219 0.91 -7.89 3.82
N PRO A 220 0.98 -8.38 2.57
CA PRO A 220 0.45 -7.65 1.45
C PRO A 220 -1.08 -7.67 1.51
N TYR A 221 -1.68 -6.51 1.24
CA TYR A 221 -3.11 -6.33 1.13
C TYR A 221 -3.45 -5.66 -0.19
N ARG A 222 -4.52 -6.16 -0.81
CA ARG A 222 -5.00 -5.66 -2.09
C ARG A 222 -6.22 -4.77 -1.91
N HIS A 223 -6.09 -3.52 -2.33
CA HIS A 223 -7.21 -2.62 -2.51
C HIS A 223 -7.34 -2.25 -4.00
N ARG A 224 -8.42 -2.75 -4.65
CA ARG A 224 -8.67 -2.58 -6.09
C ARG A 224 -7.51 -3.11 -6.95
N ASP A 225 -6.82 -2.24 -7.66
CA ASP A 225 -5.68 -2.49 -8.52
C ASP A 225 -4.33 -2.27 -7.83
N ARG A 226 -4.34 -1.84 -6.56
CA ARG A 226 -3.15 -1.54 -5.76
C ARG A 226 -2.92 -2.60 -4.69
N VAL A 227 -1.67 -2.98 -4.51
CA VAL A 227 -1.20 -3.86 -3.44
C VAL A 227 -0.22 -3.06 -2.58
N THR A 228 -0.44 -3.11 -1.26
CA THR A 228 0.38 -2.40 -0.25
C THR A 228 0.65 -3.31 0.93
N TRP A 229 1.80 -3.16 1.56
CA TRP A 229 2.12 -3.81 2.82
C TRP A 229 1.37 -3.17 3.98
N ILE A 230 0.77 -4.00 4.83
CA ILE A 230 0.05 -3.59 6.03
C ILE A 230 0.47 -4.45 7.23
N PRO A 231 0.34 -3.96 8.48
CA PRO A 231 0.61 -4.77 9.66
C PRO A 231 -0.30 -6.01 9.69
N ALA A 232 0.26 -7.17 10.07
CA ALA A 232 -0.48 -8.41 10.19
C ALA A 232 -1.66 -8.30 11.18
N THR A 233 -1.46 -7.52 12.25
CA THR A 233 -2.49 -7.21 13.27
C THR A 233 -3.71 -6.49 12.72
N SER A 234 -3.56 -5.72 11.64
CA SER A 234 -4.67 -5.01 10.98
C SER A 234 -5.29 -5.81 9.83
N HIS A 235 -4.60 -6.84 9.33
CA HIS A 235 -4.97 -7.50 8.08
C HIS A 235 -6.34 -8.19 8.16
N MET A 236 -6.58 -8.98 9.20
CA MET A 236 -7.86 -9.68 9.38
C MET A 236 -9.06 -8.73 9.44
N GLU A 237 -8.95 -7.64 10.21
CA GLU A 237 -10.03 -6.68 10.38
C GLU A 237 -10.31 -5.94 9.06
N VAL A 238 -9.26 -5.43 8.41
CA VAL A 238 -9.39 -4.74 7.11
C VAL A 238 -9.97 -5.68 6.05
N ALA A 239 -9.51 -6.93 5.98
CA ALA A 239 -10.01 -7.93 5.06
C ALA A 239 -11.49 -8.25 5.31
N ALA A 240 -11.91 -8.38 6.57
CA ALA A 240 -13.30 -8.60 6.94
C ALA A 240 -14.20 -7.41 6.57
N GLU A 241 -13.73 -6.17 6.77
CA GLU A 241 -14.52 -4.98 6.48
C GLU A 241 -14.63 -4.68 4.99
N ARG A 242 -13.55 -4.89 4.24
CA ARG A 242 -13.38 -4.31 2.89
C ARG A 242 -13.22 -5.36 1.81
N GLY A 243 -13.07 -6.63 2.18
CA GLY A 243 -12.61 -7.69 1.29
C GLY A 243 -11.13 -7.55 0.95
N GLY A 244 -10.67 -8.34 -0.01
CA GLY A 244 -9.25 -8.49 -0.33
C GLY A 244 -8.60 -9.49 0.61
N THR A 245 -7.97 -10.52 0.04
CA THR A 245 -7.31 -11.58 0.82
C THR A 245 -5.80 -11.54 0.58
N LEU A 246 -5.06 -12.25 1.44
CA LEU A 246 -3.62 -12.43 1.28
C LEU A 246 -3.30 -13.06 -0.07
N GLU A 247 -4.04 -14.09 -0.45
CA GLU A 247 -3.88 -14.82 -1.71
C GLU A 247 -4.10 -13.93 -2.93
N LEU A 248 -5.10 -13.02 -2.87
CA LEU A 248 -5.36 -12.05 -3.94
C LEU A 248 -4.24 -11.02 -4.10
N ALA A 249 -3.56 -10.67 -3.00
CA ALA A 249 -2.46 -9.73 -2.98
C ALA A 249 -1.15 -10.37 -3.47
N GLU A 250 -0.88 -11.62 -3.08
CA GLU A 250 0.33 -12.34 -3.45
C GLU A 250 0.25 -12.94 -4.87
N GLY A 251 -0.94 -13.34 -5.32
CA GLY A 251 -1.15 -14.08 -6.57
C GLY A 251 -1.02 -13.25 -7.86
N GLY A 252 -0.79 -11.94 -7.78
CA GLY A 252 -0.56 -11.03 -8.91
C GLY A 252 -1.71 -11.00 -9.95
N SER A 253 -2.86 -11.61 -9.64
CA SER A 253 -3.97 -11.80 -10.56
C SER A 253 -4.96 -10.65 -10.39
N ALA A 254 -5.29 -9.92 -11.46
CA ALA A 254 -6.37 -8.96 -11.40
C ALA A 254 -7.71 -9.70 -11.27
N PRO A 255 -8.65 -9.27 -10.41
CA PRO A 255 -10.00 -9.77 -10.50
C PRO A 255 -10.50 -9.54 -11.93
N ARG A 256 -10.96 -10.61 -12.58
CA ARG A 256 -11.66 -10.52 -13.87
C ARG A 256 -12.81 -9.54 -13.62
N ARG A 257 -12.75 -8.35 -14.20
CA ARG A 257 -13.98 -7.60 -14.45
C ARG A 257 -14.72 -8.47 -15.46
N ASP A 258 -15.67 -9.27 -15.00
CA ASP A 258 -16.75 -9.68 -15.89
C ASP A 258 -17.39 -8.39 -16.39
N ARG A 259 -16.95 -7.98 -17.59
CA ARG A 259 -17.70 -7.04 -18.41
C ARG A 259 -18.93 -7.81 -18.88
N THR A 260 -19.92 -7.96 -18.00
CA THR A 260 -21.29 -7.95 -18.51
C THR A 260 -21.48 -6.54 -19.08
N ASN A 261 -21.73 -6.48 -20.39
CA ASN A 261 -21.94 -5.26 -21.16
C ASN A 261 -23.29 -4.62 -20.81
N GLU A 262 -23.55 -4.36 -19.53
CA GLU A 262 -24.75 -3.66 -19.11
C GLU A 262 -24.39 -2.24 -18.68
N ARG A 263 -25.02 -1.26 -19.33
CA ARG A 263 -24.86 0.15 -19.01
C ARG A 263 -25.41 0.39 -17.60
N ALA A 264 -24.71 1.22 -16.83
CA ALA A 264 -25.05 1.50 -15.42
C ALA A 264 -26.47 2.07 -15.20
N CYS A 265 -27.19 2.46 -16.26
CA CYS A 265 -28.58 2.91 -16.23
C CYS A 265 -29.63 1.78 -16.32
N GLU A 266 -29.24 0.52 -16.58
CA GLU A 266 -30.16 -0.60 -16.79
C GLU A 266 -30.33 -1.50 -15.55
N ARG A 267 -29.64 -1.22 -14.44
CA ARG A 267 -29.91 -1.86 -13.13
C ARG A 267 -31.20 -1.32 -12.51
N ARG A 268 -32.35 -1.57 -13.15
CA ARG A 268 -33.66 -1.53 -12.52
C ARG A 268 -33.98 -2.91 -11.96
N TYR A 269 -34.16 -2.97 -10.64
CA TYR A 269 -34.97 -3.91 -9.86
C TYR A 269 -35.02 -5.42 -10.24
N GLY A 270 -34.61 -6.26 -9.27
CA GLY A 270 -34.94 -7.69 -9.17
C GLY A 270 -33.68 -8.56 -9.08
N THR A 271 -33.45 -9.44 -8.11
CA THR A 271 -34.37 -10.22 -7.28
C THR A 271 -33.84 -10.37 -5.85
N ALA A 272 -34.77 -10.47 -4.91
CA ALA A 272 -34.57 -10.48 -3.47
C ALA A 272 -33.69 -11.63 -2.97
N VAL A 273 -32.81 -11.30 -2.01
CA VAL A 273 -32.34 -12.25 -1.00
C VAL A 273 -32.63 -11.63 0.37
N VAL A 274 -33.70 -12.16 0.96
CA VAL A 274 -34.08 -12.27 2.38
C VAL A 274 -33.55 -11.18 3.34
N GLN A 275 -34.48 -10.33 3.76
CA GLN A 275 -34.40 -9.48 4.95
C GLN A 275 -34.13 -10.34 6.18
N GLY A 276 -33.04 -10.06 6.89
CA GLY A 276 -32.99 -10.26 8.34
C GLY A 276 -33.35 -8.93 8.98
N ASP A 277 -34.42 -8.90 9.75
CA ASP A 277 -35.02 -7.71 10.36
C ASP A 277 -33.98 -6.85 11.10
N ALA A 278 -33.75 -5.64 10.57
CA ALA A 278 -33.19 -4.54 11.33
C ALA A 278 -34.37 -3.69 11.83
N PRO A 279 -34.39 -3.28 13.11
CA PRO A 279 -35.52 -2.53 13.66
C PRO A 279 -35.70 -1.22 12.89
N GLU A 280 -36.96 -0.87 12.64
CA GLU A 280 -37.42 0.29 11.88
C GLU A 280 -36.62 1.55 12.27
N ALA A 281 -35.70 1.95 11.41
CA ALA A 281 -35.09 3.26 11.49
C ALA A 281 -36.15 4.25 10.99
N GLU A 282 -36.74 4.99 11.94
CA GLU A 282 -37.58 6.15 11.69
C GLU A 282 -36.98 7.04 10.59
N ASN A 283 -37.84 7.64 9.78
CA ASN A 283 -37.47 8.57 8.71
C ASN A 283 -36.84 9.84 9.30
N TRP A 284 -35.53 10.02 9.16
CA TRP A 284 -34.87 11.30 9.44
C TRP A 284 -34.55 12.02 8.13
N SER A 285 -35.31 13.08 7.86
CA SER A 285 -35.16 14.00 6.72
C SER A 285 -33.75 14.58 6.58
N PRO A 286 -33.28 14.87 5.34
CA PRO A 286 -31.95 15.44 5.11
C PRO A 286 -31.85 16.90 5.56
N CYS A 287 -30.78 17.28 6.28
CA CYS A 287 -30.46 18.68 6.60
C CYS A 287 -29.87 19.34 5.33
N CYS A 288 -30.72 20.02 4.55
CA CYS A 288 -30.37 20.77 3.34
C CYS A 288 -29.80 22.16 3.70
N GLY A 289 -28.70 22.54 3.04
CA GLY A 289 -28.12 23.88 3.12
C GLY A 289 -28.82 24.87 2.18
N GLU A 290 -29.83 25.59 2.67
CA GLU A 290 -30.54 26.61 1.87
C GLU A 290 -30.45 28.06 2.39
N LYS A 291 -29.62 28.39 3.38
CA LYS A 291 -29.32 29.80 3.69
C LYS A 291 -27.83 30.08 3.93
N PRO A 292 -27.22 31.05 3.21
CA PRO A 292 -25.87 31.51 3.54
C PRO A 292 -25.90 32.26 4.90
N PRO A 293 -25.01 31.97 5.86
CA PRO A 293 -24.96 32.71 7.11
C PRO A 293 -24.04 33.92 6.99
N GLY A 294 -24.60 35.12 7.15
CA GLY A 294 -23.86 36.32 7.54
C GLY A 294 -24.37 37.62 6.92
N ARG A 295 -24.76 38.60 7.75
CA ARG A 295 -24.80 40.01 7.35
C ARG A 295 -23.40 40.62 7.55
N ALA A 296 -23.04 41.61 6.74
CA ALA A 296 -21.77 42.32 6.87
C ALA A 296 -21.54 42.82 8.31
N GLY A 297 -20.37 42.51 8.87
CA GLY A 297 -19.98 42.90 10.24
C GLY A 297 -20.15 41.82 11.33
N GLN A 298 -20.63 40.61 11.02
CA GLN A 298 -20.62 39.48 11.97
C GLN A 298 -19.56 38.42 11.65
N PRO A 299 -19.02 37.69 12.65
CA PRO A 299 -18.12 36.57 12.43
C PRO A 299 -18.80 35.48 11.58
N LEU A 300 -18.12 35.00 10.54
CA LEU A 300 -18.59 33.90 9.72
C LEU A 300 -18.64 32.61 10.55
N VAL A 301 -19.86 32.12 10.82
CA VAL A 301 -20.07 30.83 11.49
C VAL A 301 -20.26 29.75 10.41
N PRO A 302 -19.37 28.72 10.34
CA PRO A 302 -19.54 27.63 9.39
C PRO A 302 -20.87 26.92 9.58
N ALA A 303 -21.59 26.62 8.49
CA ALA A 303 -22.93 26.00 8.53
C ALA A 303 -22.96 24.66 9.31
N CYS A 304 -21.84 23.95 9.38
CA CYS A 304 -21.68 22.73 10.16
C CYS A 304 -21.75 22.92 11.68
N LYS A 305 -21.67 24.17 12.18
CA LYS A 305 -21.89 24.53 13.59
C LYS A 305 -23.34 24.93 13.90
N LEU A 306 -24.21 25.05 12.88
CA LEU A 306 -25.60 25.49 13.03
C LEU A 306 -26.63 24.34 12.90
N CYS A 307 -26.30 23.23 12.23
CA CYS A 307 -27.21 22.08 12.08
C CYS A 307 -27.08 21.10 13.29
N ARG A 308 -28.21 20.83 13.97
CA ARG A 308 -28.31 19.92 15.13
C ARG A 308 -27.87 18.47 14.83
N ASN A 309 -27.91 18.09 13.55
CA ASN A 309 -27.55 16.76 13.06
C ASN A 309 -26.14 16.70 12.45
N SER A 310 -25.35 17.77 12.57
CA SER A 310 -23.95 17.77 12.12
C SER A 310 -23.10 16.91 13.08
N PRO A 311 -22.19 16.06 12.59
CA PRO A 311 -21.28 15.28 13.44
C PRO A 311 -20.34 16.15 14.29
N THR A 312 -20.22 17.45 13.99
CA THR A 312 -19.50 18.44 14.81
C THR A 312 -20.39 19.23 15.77
N TYR A 313 -21.72 19.01 15.75
CA TYR A 313 -22.68 19.73 16.60
C TYR A 313 -22.54 19.39 18.09
N TYR A 314 -22.20 18.13 18.39
CA TYR A 314 -22.05 17.63 19.76
C TYR A 314 -20.92 18.30 20.56
N ARG A 315 -20.00 19.04 19.92
CA ARG A 315 -18.99 19.83 20.62
C ARG A 315 -19.53 21.12 21.25
N ARG A 316 -20.81 21.47 21.04
CA ARG A 316 -21.37 22.71 21.62
C ARG A 316 -21.54 22.58 23.14
N ASP A 317 -21.98 21.43 23.64
CA ASP A 317 -22.25 21.25 25.07
C ASP A 317 -20.97 21.04 25.88
N GLU A 318 -19.89 20.52 25.27
CA GLU A 318 -18.56 20.42 25.88
C GLU A 318 -17.89 21.80 25.99
N LEU A 319 -17.92 22.60 24.91
CA LEU A 319 -17.34 23.95 24.91
C LEU A 319 -18.10 24.92 25.84
N TYR A 320 -19.41 24.77 26.01
CA TYR A 320 -20.17 25.57 26.97
C TYR A 320 -19.91 25.18 28.43
N ARG A 321 -19.57 23.92 28.71
CA ARG A 321 -19.18 23.47 30.05
C ARG A 321 -17.77 23.91 30.42
N GLU A 322 -16.83 23.84 29.47
CA GLU A 322 -15.46 24.33 29.68
C GLU A 322 -15.43 25.86 29.86
N ALA A 323 -16.25 26.61 29.12
CA ALA A 323 -16.38 28.06 29.27
C ALA A 323 -17.17 28.49 30.54
N ALA A 324 -17.92 27.59 31.17
CA ALA A 324 -18.61 27.84 32.43
C ALA A 324 -17.82 27.37 33.66
N GLN A 325 -16.66 26.72 33.44
CA GLN A 325 -15.75 26.23 34.48
C GLN A 325 -14.40 26.95 34.51
N ALA A 326 -14.20 27.96 33.65
CA ALA A 326 -13.08 28.89 33.64
C ALA A 326 -13.56 30.28 34.07
#